data_AF-A0A728KYL9-F1
#
_entry.id   AF-A0A728KYL9-F1
#
_cell.length_a   1.000
_cell.length_b   1.000
_cell.length_c   1.000
_cell.angle_alpha   90.00
_cell.angle_beta   90.00
_cell.angle_gamma   90.00
#
_symmetry.space_group_name_H-M   'P 1'
#
loop_
_entity.id
_entity.type
_entity.pdbx_description
1 polymer ?
#
loop_
_entity_poly.entity_id
_entity_poly.type
_entity_poly.pdbx_seq_one_letter_code
_entity_poly.pdbx_strand_id
1 'polypeptide(L)'
;MALLKAIEAGVDGVDTAISSMSATYGHPATEALVATLAGTEHDTGLDILKLENIAAYFREVRKKYHAFEGQLKGYDSRILVAQVPGGMLTNLESQLKQQNAADKLDQVLAEIPRVREDLGFIPLVTPTSQIVGTQAVL
;
A
#
# COMPACT_ATOMS: atom_id res chain seq x y z
N MET A 1 1.03 -4.40 -12.28
CA MET A 1 -0.12 -4.75 -13.14
C MET A 1 -1.08 -3.57 -13.33
N ALA A 2 -1.67 -3.02 -12.28
CA ALA A 2 -2.61 -1.90 -12.39
C ALA A 2 -2.05 -0.69 -13.19
N LEU A 3 -0.82 -0.25 -12.86
CA LEU A 3 -0.19 0.88 -13.56
C LEU A 3 0.01 0.62 -15.05
N LEU A 4 0.52 -0.57 -15.42
CA LEU A 4 0.72 -0.93 -16.83
C LEU A 4 -0.60 -0.91 -17.60
N LYS A 5 -1.68 -1.42 -17.02
CA LYS A 5 -3.01 -1.38 -17.65
C LYS A 5 -3.60 0.03 -17.74
N ALA A 6 -3.30 0.90 -16.79
CA ALA A 6 -3.68 2.31 -16.88
C ALA A 6 -2.91 3.03 -18.01
N ILE A 7 -1.63 2.73 -18.18
CA ILE A 7 -0.79 3.26 -19.27
C ILE A 7 -1.32 2.80 -20.63
N GLU A 8 -1.60 1.50 -20.79
CA GLU A 8 -2.24 0.97 -22.01
C GLU A 8 -3.61 1.62 -22.28
N ALA A 9 -4.31 2.08 -21.25
CA ALA A 9 -5.58 2.79 -21.35
C ALA A 9 -5.45 4.31 -21.58
N GLY A 10 -4.22 4.83 -21.67
CA GLY A 10 -3.94 6.23 -22.00
C GLY A 10 -3.86 7.19 -20.80
N VAL A 11 -3.53 6.73 -19.60
CA VAL A 11 -3.26 7.63 -18.47
C VAL A 11 -2.00 8.49 -18.74
N ASP A 12 -2.07 9.78 -18.43
CA ASP A 12 -0.96 10.72 -18.70
C ASP A 12 0.23 10.57 -17.73
N GLY A 13 0.00 10.03 -16.54
CA GLY A 13 1.01 9.95 -15.49
C GLY A 13 0.68 8.92 -14.42
N VAL A 14 1.72 8.43 -13.75
CA VAL A 14 1.63 7.43 -12.69
C VAL A 14 2.64 7.71 -11.59
N ASP A 15 2.27 7.38 -10.35
CA ASP A 15 3.16 7.50 -9.21
C ASP A 15 3.92 6.19 -8.94
N THR A 16 5.21 6.32 -8.69
CA THR A 16 6.12 5.22 -8.34
C THR A 16 7.06 5.67 -7.22
N ALA A 17 7.73 4.71 -6.57
CA ALA A 17 8.78 4.97 -5.62
C ALA A 17 10.10 4.34 -6.09
N ILE A 18 11.24 4.96 -5.77
CA ILE A 18 12.56 4.40 -6.08
C ILE A 18 12.68 2.98 -5.51
N SER A 19 13.30 2.04 -6.24
CA SER A 19 13.21 0.61 -5.95
C SER A 19 13.52 0.24 -4.50
N SER A 20 14.53 0.87 -3.88
CA SER A 20 14.93 0.63 -2.49
C SER A 20 13.90 1.10 -1.44
N MET A 21 12.94 1.95 -1.83
CA MET A 21 11.85 2.48 -1.01
C MET A 21 10.46 2.05 -1.52
N SER A 22 10.41 1.06 -2.42
CA SER A 22 9.18 0.59 -3.07
C SER A 22 8.64 -0.70 -2.43
N ALA A 23 7.48 -1.16 -2.94
CA ALA A 23 6.79 -2.40 -2.59
C ALA A 23 6.19 -2.44 -1.17
N THR A 24 5.66 -3.61 -0.81
CA THR A 24 4.89 -3.90 0.41
C THR A 24 3.75 -2.91 0.64
N TYR A 25 3.91 -1.97 1.57
CA TYR A 25 2.91 -0.94 1.88
C TYR A 25 2.98 0.28 0.94
N GLY A 26 4.06 0.38 0.16
CA GLY A 26 4.35 1.52 -0.71
C GLY A 26 3.93 1.30 -2.16
N HIS A 27 4.57 2.07 -3.05
CA HIS A 27 4.26 2.11 -4.47
C HIS A 27 5.09 1.09 -5.28
N PRO A 28 4.69 0.80 -6.53
CA PRO A 28 5.55 0.08 -7.48
C PRO A 28 6.90 0.77 -7.71
N ALA A 29 7.92 -0.02 -8.03
CA ALA A 29 9.28 0.47 -8.25
C ALA A 29 9.40 1.29 -9.54
N THR A 30 10.02 2.48 -9.46
CA THR A 30 10.26 3.37 -10.61
C THR A 30 11.06 2.67 -11.70
N GLU A 31 12.19 2.07 -11.35
CA GLU A 31 13.11 1.43 -12.30
C GLU A 31 12.48 0.25 -13.02
N ALA A 32 11.67 -0.54 -12.30
CA ALA A 32 10.95 -1.67 -12.89
C ALA A 32 9.94 -1.19 -13.94
N LEU A 33 9.22 -0.11 -13.65
CA LEU A 33 8.27 0.46 -14.61
C LEU A 33 8.99 1.07 -15.81
N VAL A 34 10.04 1.87 -15.58
CA VAL A 34 10.86 2.46 -16.66
C VAL A 34 11.43 1.36 -17.57
N ALA A 35 12.00 0.31 -17.00
CA ALA A 35 12.51 -0.82 -17.78
C ALA A 35 11.42 -1.57 -18.56
N THR A 36 10.21 -1.65 -18.00
CA THR A 36 9.06 -2.29 -18.67
C THR A 36 8.61 -1.49 -19.89
N LEU A 37 8.71 -0.16 -19.86
CA LEU A 37 8.23 0.74 -20.92
C LEU A 37 9.33 1.13 -21.92
N ALA A 38 10.59 0.81 -21.65
CA ALA A 38 11.72 1.14 -22.51
C ALA A 38 11.54 0.56 -23.93
N GLY A 39 11.69 1.41 -24.95
CA GLY A 39 11.52 1.05 -26.36
C GLY A 39 10.07 0.85 -26.81
N THR A 40 9.08 1.13 -25.96
CA THR A 40 7.66 1.10 -26.31
C THR A 40 7.17 2.50 -26.75
N GLU A 41 5.92 2.61 -27.19
CA GLU A 41 5.28 3.91 -27.43
C GLU A 41 5.10 4.75 -26.15
N HIS A 42 5.19 4.10 -24.98
CA HIS A 42 5.09 4.71 -23.67
C HIS A 42 6.46 4.88 -22.98
N ASP A 43 7.56 4.88 -23.75
CA ASP A 43 8.90 5.10 -23.20
C ASP A 43 8.94 6.41 -22.41
N THR A 44 9.42 6.32 -21.17
CA THR A 44 9.46 7.45 -20.23
C THR A 44 10.62 8.41 -20.51
N GLY A 45 11.63 7.99 -21.29
CA GLY A 45 12.87 8.74 -21.51
C GLY A 45 13.75 8.88 -20.25
N LEU A 46 13.42 8.19 -19.16
CA LEU A 46 14.18 8.25 -17.91
C LEU A 46 15.42 7.35 -17.95
N ASP A 47 16.53 7.88 -17.44
CA ASP A 47 17.81 7.18 -17.38
C ASP A 47 17.86 6.22 -16.18
N ILE A 48 17.78 4.92 -16.46
CA ILE A 48 17.83 3.84 -15.45
C ILE A 48 19.12 3.89 -14.62
N LEU A 49 20.26 4.26 -15.19
CA LEU A 49 21.52 4.30 -14.44
C LEU A 49 21.52 5.44 -13.42
N LYS A 50 20.91 6.57 -13.75
CA LYS A 50 20.72 7.68 -12.80
C LYS A 50 19.75 7.29 -11.69
N LEU A 51 18.67 6.58 -12.02
CA LEU A 51 17.73 6.07 -11.02
C LEU A 51 18.39 5.08 -10.07
N GLU A 52 19.22 4.15 -10.57
CA GLU A 52 19.94 3.20 -9.72
C GLU A 52 20.83 3.91 -8.71
N ASN A 53 21.55 4.96 -9.11
CA ASN A 53 22.37 5.75 -8.17
C ASN A 53 21.53 6.32 -7.00
N ILE A 54 20.30 6.77 -7.29
CA ILE A 54 19.36 7.25 -6.25
C ILE A 54 18.90 6.07 -5.39
N ALA A 55 18.61 4.92 -6.00
CA ALA A 55 18.21 3.72 -5.27
C ALA A 55 19.31 3.24 -4.32
N ALA A 56 20.56 3.25 -4.75
CA ALA A 56 21.73 2.90 -3.95
C ALA A 56 21.89 3.82 -2.75
N TYR A 57 21.71 5.13 -2.93
CA TYR A 57 21.68 6.09 -1.82
C TYR A 57 20.59 5.75 -0.81
N PHE A 58 19.34 5.59 -1.27
CA PHE A 58 18.22 5.33 -0.36
C PHE A 58 18.28 3.95 0.30
N ARG A 59 18.95 2.97 -0.33
CA ARG A 59 19.20 1.65 0.27
C ARG A 59 19.98 1.76 1.58
N GLU A 60 20.97 2.66 1.63
CA GLU A 60 21.73 2.92 2.86
C GLU A 60 20.96 3.82 3.84
N VAL A 61 20.19 4.79 3.34
CA VAL A 61 19.33 5.63 4.20
C VAL A 61 18.28 4.80 4.92
N ARG A 62 17.58 3.91 4.23
CA ARG A 62 16.49 3.09 4.78
C ARG A 62 16.93 2.25 5.98
N LYS A 63 18.18 1.74 5.98
CA LYS A 63 18.75 0.98 7.11
C LYS A 63 18.68 1.75 8.43
N LYS A 64 18.82 3.09 8.40
CA LYS A 64 18.75 3.95 9.58
C LYS A 64 17.35 3.95 10.22
N TYR A 65 16.32 3.57 9.47
CA TYR A 65 14.92 3.59 9.88
C TYR A 65 14.35 2.19 10.14
N HIS A 66 15.20 1.17 10.30
CA HIS A 66 14.75 -0.22 10.50
C HIS A 66 13.77 -0.38 11.66
N ALA A 67 13.86 0.47 12.69
CA ALA A 67 12.98 0.44 13.86
C ALA A 67 11.52 0.78 13.54
N PHE A 68 11.25 1.40 12.40
CA PHE A 68 9.93 1.85 11.96
C PHE A 68 9.36 1.01 10.81
N GLU A 69 10.07 -0.03 10.37
CA GLU A 69 9.60 -0.92 9.31
C GLU A 69 8.40 -1.76 9.77
N GLY A 70 7.40 -1.88 8.91
CA GLY A 70 6.28 -2.81 9.10
C GLY A 70 6.73 -4.27 8.97
N GLN A 71 5.88 -5.20 9.40
CA GLN A 71 6.22 -6.64 9.41
C GLN A 71 5.82 -7.37 8.12
N LEU A 72 5.05 -6.74 7.22
CA LEU A 72 4.62 -7.36 5.97
C LEU A 72 5.80 -7.72 5.08
N LYS A 73 5.80 -8.98 4.62
CA LYS A 73 6.72 -9.50 3.61
C LYS A 73 5.88 -10.00 2.43
N GLY A 74 6.22 -9.55 1.22
CA GLY A 74 5.44 -9.87 0.02
C GLY A 74 4.14 -9.07 -0.05
N TYR A 75 3.02 -9.75 -0.30
CA TYR A 75 1.70 -9.15 -0.54
C TYR A 75 0.68 -9.68 0.48
N ASP A 76 -0.22 -8.80 0.94
CA ASP A 76 -1.32 -9.18 1.82
C ASP A 76 -2.62 -9.39 1.02
N SER A 77 -2.95 -10.65 0.74
CA SER A 77 -4.17 -11.01 0.00
C SER A 77 -5.46 -10.75 0.80
N ARG A 78 -5.39 -10.56 2.12
CA ARG A 78 -6.55 -10.22 2.94
C ARG A 78 -7.16 -8.88 2.53
N ILE A 79 -6.34 -7.96 2.00
CA ILE A 79 -6.80 -6.68 1.43
C ILE A 79 -7.77 -6.90 0.26
N LEU A 80 -7.53 -7.93 -0.56
CA LEU A 80 -8.41 -8.25 -1.70
C LEU A 80 -9.78 -8.75 -1.25
N VAL A 81 -9.86 -9.37 -0.07
CA VAL A 81 -11.09 -9.93 0.49
C VAL A 81 -11.85 -8.87 1.29
N ALA A 82 -11.17 -8.20 2.23
CA ALA A 82 -11.80 -7.30 3.18
C ALA A 82 -11.87 -5.84 2.69
N GLN A 83 -11.16 -5.50 1.60
CA GLN A 83 -11.04 -4.13 1.08
C GLN A 83 -10.55 -3.11 2.12
N VAL A 84 -9.82 -3.57 3.14
CA VAL A 84 -9.29 -2.74 4.21
C VAL A 84 -7.96 -2.12 3.77
N PRO A 85 -7.82 -0.78 3.78
CA PRO A 85 -6.55 -0.12 3.49
C PRO A 85 -5.42 -0.59 4.41
N GLY A 86 -4.20 -0.73 3.90
CA GLY A 86 -3.06 -1.24 4.68
C GLY A 86 -2.79 -0.43 5.96
N GLY A 87 -2.86 0.90 5.89
CA GLY A 87 -2.71 1.76 7.09
C GLY A 87 -3.83 1.59 8.13
N MET A 88 -5.04 1.25 7.69
CA MET A 88 -6.17 0.95 8.57
C MET A 88 -5.95 -0.39 9.29
N LEU A 89 -5.46 -1.41 8.59
CA LEU A 89 -5.17 -2.73 9.16
C LEU A 89 -4.11 -2.66 10.28
N THR A 90 -2.96 -2.02 10.01
CA THR A 90 -1.88 -1.92 11.00
C THR A 90 -2.33 -1.15 12.25
N ASN A 91 -3.19 -0.14 12.09
CA ASN A 91 -3.77 0.58 13.22
C ASN A 91 -4.73 -0.29 14.04
N LEU A 92 -5.61 -1.05 13.38
CA LEU A 92 -6.53 -1.98 14.06
C LEU A 92 -5.79 -3.06 14.85
N GLU A 93 -4.75 -3.67 14.26
CA GLU A 93 -3.90 -4.65 14.96
C GLU A 93 -3.28 -4.05 16.24
N SER A 94 -2.78 -2.81 16.16
CA SER A 94 -2.23 -2.09 17.31
C SER A 94 -3.30 -1.83 18.38
N GLN A 95 -4.49 -1.37 17.99
CA GLN A 95 -5.61 -1.11 18.91
C GLN A 95 -6.08 -2.37 19.63
N LEU A 96 -6.30 -3.48 18.91
CA LEU A 96 -6.70 -4.75 19.50
C LEU A 96 -5.63 -5.32 20.44
N LYS A 97 -4.35 -5.17 20.08
CA LYS A 97 -3.25 -5.58 20.96
C LYS A 97 -3.22 -4.78 22.26
N GLN A 98 -3.44 -3.45 22.20
CA GLN A 98 -3.54 -2.61 23.40
C GLN A 98 -4.73 -2.99 24.30
N GLN A 99 -5.79 -3.57 23.71
CA GLN A 99 -6.99 -4.04 24.42
C GLN A 99 -6.91 -5.51 24.85
N ASN A 100 -5.77 -6.20 24.64
CA ASN A 100 -5.64 -7.65 24.85
C ASN A 100 -6.68 -8.51 24.10
N ALA A 101 -7.10 -8.05 22.91
CA ALA A 101 -8.12 -8.69 22.08
C ALA A 101 -7.62 -9.01 20.66
N ALA A 102 -6.31 -9.25 20.51
CA ALA A 102 -5.68 -9.52 19.21
C ALA A 102 -6.26 -10.77 18.50
N ASP A 103 -6.82 -11.71 19.25
CA ASP A 103 -7.52 -12.90 18.77
C ASP A 103 -8.84 -12.58 18.04
N LYS A 104 -9.38 -11.36 18.19
CA LYS A 104 -10.63 -10.92 17.54
C LYS A 104 -10.42 -10.25 16.18
N LEU A 105 -9.18 -10.14 15.69
CA LEU A 105 -8.88 -9.45 14.44
C LEU A 105 -9.75 -9.94 13.27
N ASP A 106 -9.88 -11.25 13.10
CA ASP A 106 -10.68 -11.82 12.01
C ASP A 106 -12.17 -11.46 12.12
N GLN A 107 -12.71 -11.33 13.34
CA GLN A 107 -14.09 -10.91 13.57
C GLN A 107 -14.28 -9.44 13.17
N VAL A 108 -13.34 -8.57 13.57
CA VAL A 108 -13.36 -7.15 13.19
C VAL A 108 -13.24 -6.99 11.66
N LEU A 109 -12.37 -7.77 11.02
CA LEU A 109 -12.24 -7.76 9.55
C LEU A 109 -13.51 -8.19 8.83
N ALA A 110 -14.27 -9.12 9.41
CA ALA A 110 -15.59 -9.52 8.90
C ALA A 110 -16.69 -8.49 9.18
N GLU A 111 -16.52 -7.64 10.20
CA GLU A 111 -17.49 -6.60 10.58
C GLU A 111 -17.36 -5.32 9.75
N ILE A 112 -16.14 -4.97 9.32
CA ILE A 112 -15.88 -3.76 8.54
C ILE A 112 -16.78 -3.62 7.30
N PRO A 113 -16.98 -4.66 6.46
CA PRO A 113 -17.90 -4.56 5.32
C PRO A 113 -19.35 -4.26 5.72
N ARG A 114 -19.84 -4.82 6.84
CA ARG A 114 -21.20 -4.59 7.35
C ARG A 114 -21.37 -3.15 7.83
N VAL A 115 -20.45 -2.66 8.65
CA VAL A 115 -20.44 -1.27 9.12
C VAL A 115 -20.34 -0.29 7.95
N ARG A 116 -19.52 -0.62 6.94
CA ARG A 116 -19.39 0.22 5.74
C ARG A 116 -20.69 0.27 4.94
N GLU A 117 -21.42 -0.84 4.84
CA GLU A 117 -22.75 -0.90 4.21
C GLU A 117 -23.78 -0.07 4.99
N ASP A 118 -23.84 -0.21 6.32
CA ASP A 118 -24.75 0.57 7.18
C ASP A 118 -24.48 2.09 7.10
N LEU A 119 -23.23 2.48 6.85
CA LEU A 119 -22.82 3.87 6.64
C LEU A 119 -22.96 4.34 5.18
N GLY A 120 -23.54 3.54 4.29
CA GLY A 120 -23.82 3.93 2.89
C GLY A 120 -22.62 3.81 1.95
N PHE A 121 -21.76 2.82 2.15
CA PHE A 121 -20.60 2.50 1.31
C PHE A 121 -19.56 3.62 1.17
N ILE A 122 -19.36 4.40 2.24
CA ILE A 122 -18.36 5.48 2.23
C ILE A 122 -16.96 4.98 1.83
N PRO A 123 -16.16 5.80 1.14
CA PRO A 123 -14.76 5.46 0.84
C PRO A 123 -13.97 5.23 2.12
N LEU A 124 -13.16 4.17 2.16
CA LEU A 124 -12.25 3.90 3.26
C LEU A 124 -10.91 4.60 3.01
N VAL A 125 -10.84 5.87 3.39
CA VAL A 125 -9.63 6.69 3.36
C VAL A 125 -9.56 7.49 4.65
N THR A 126 -8.38 7.96 5.07
CA THR A 126 -8.30 8.80 6.26
C THR A 126 -9.10 10.10 6.04
N PRO A 127 -9.99 10.53 6.96
CA PRO A 127 -10.27 9.96 8.29
C PRO A 127 -11.42 8.93 8.36
N THR A 128 -12.23 8.76 7.31
CA THR A 128 -13.43 7.90 7.31
C THR A 128 -13.12 6.43 7.57
N SER A 129 -11.95 5.94 7.14
CA SER A 129 -11.48 4.58 7.46
C SER A 129 -11.39 4.32 8.97
N GLN A 130 -11.00 5.32 9.76
CA GLN A 130 -10.93 5.18 11.22
C GLN A 130 -12.32 5.12 11.85
N ILE A 131 -13.30 5.89 11.33
CA ILE A 131 -14.69 5.86 11.81
C ILE A 131 -15.27 4.47 11.65
N VAL A 132 -15.15 3.89 10.44
CA VAL A 132 -15.62 2.53 10.15
C VAL A 132 -14.88 1.50 11.00
N GLY A 133 -13.54 1.60 11.09
CA GLY A 133 -12.72 0.67 11.86
C GLY A 133 -13.04 0.67 13.35
N THR A 134 -13.18 1.85 13.95
CA THR A 134 -13.55 1.98 15.37
C THR A 134 -14.95 1.44 15.63
N GLN A 135 -15.92 1.72 14.74
CA GLN A 135 -17.28 1.19 14.89
C GLN A 135 -17.34 -0.33 14.74
N ALA A 136 -16.46 -0.93 13.93
CA ALA A 136 -16.34 -2.39 13.78
C ALA A 136 -15.65 -3.09 14.97
N VAL A 137 -14.99 -2.32 15.86
CA VAL A 137 -14.34 -2.84 17.08
C VAL A 137 -15.29 -2.82 18.29
N LEU A 138 -16.27 -1.91 18.32
CA LEU A 138 -17.27 -1.77 19.38
C LEU A 138 -18.29 -2.92 19.37
#